data_AF-A0A956XSQ6-F1
#
_entry.id   AF-A0A956XSQ6-F1
#
_cell.length_a   1.000
_cell.length_b   1.000
_cell.length_c   1.000
_cell.angle_alpha   90.00
_cell.angle_beta   90.00
_cell.angle_gamma   90.00
#
_symmetry.space_group_name_H-M   'P 1'
#
loop_
_entity.id
_entity.type
_entity.pdbx_description
1 polymer ?
#
loop_
_entity_poly.entity_id
_entity_poly.type
_entity_poly.pdbx_seq_one_letter_code
_entity_poly.pdbx_strand_id
1 'polypeptide(L)'
;MRKKRTFLQSVLLYATVLFWCFIVLFPFYWLLTTSIKTQISVSRGPKYLPSFEVPFITIIDEDGNEVPYTTPGDFIPTGQHWQDLFTRDRDEVVRHFRNSLIAASGSTILALIIGSMAGYGLSRFKYYCGRLGWDNENIAFWIISNRFLPPALFVVPFLLIYSRLGLIDTHSGLIIAYTMFNLPFAV
;
A
#
# COMPACT_ATOMS: atom_id res chain seq x y z
N MET A 1 36.73 -13.52 -8.24
CA MET A 1 36.48 -14.83 -7.59
C MET A 1 35.57 -14.62 -6.38
N ARG A 2 34.36 -15.20 -6.36
CA ARG A 2 33.38 -14.99 -5.26
C ARG A 2 33.79 -15.87 -4.08
N LYS A 3 34.32 -15.27 -2.99
CA LYS A 3 34.77 -15.99 -1.80
C LYS A 3 33.61 -16.85 -1.25
N LYS A 4 33.80 -18.17 -1.10
CA LYS A 4 32.78 -19.05 -0.52
C LYS A 4 32.48 -18.57 0.91
N ARG A 5 31.21 -18.31 1.20
CA ARG A 5 30.76 -17.92 2.56
C ARG A 5 31.01 -19.08 3.52
N THR A 6 31.46 -18.79 4.73
CA THR A 6 31.56 -19.83 5.77
C THR A 6 30.18 -20.28 6.22
N PHE A 7 30.06 -21.48 6.81
CA PHE A 7 28.80 -22.00 7.32
C PHE A 7 28.12 -21.00 8.29
N LEU A 8 28.89 -20.44 9.22
CA LEU A 8 28.42 -19.43 10.18
C LEU A 8 27.88 -18.16 9.49
N GLN A 9 28.57 -17.67 8.45
CA GLN A 9 28.11 -16.51 7.68
C GLN A 9 26.80 -16.77 6.96
N SER A 10 26.61 -17.98 6.42
CA SER A 10 25.34 -18.37 5.79
C SER A 10 24.22 -18.42 6.82
N VAL A 11 24.44 -19.05 7.98
CA VAL A 11 23.45 -19.12 9.08
C VAL A 11 23.06 -17.72 9.55
N LEU A 12 24.02 -16.84 9.82
CA LEU A 12 23.75 -15.45 10.22
C LEU A 12 22.95 -14.70 9.17
N LEU A 13 23.33 -14.81 7.89
CA LEU A 13 22.61 -14.15 6.81
C LEU A 13 21.17 -14.67 6.70
N TYR A 14 20.96 -15.98 6.77
CA TYR A 14 19.60 -16.55 6.73
C TYR A 14 18.78 -16.14 7.95
N ALA A 15 19.38 -16.10 9.15
CA ALA A 15 18.70 -15.62 10.35
C ALA A 15 18.29 -14.13 10.21
N THR A 16 19.17 -13.27 9.72
CA THR A 16 18.85 -11.85 9.45
C THR A 16 17.76 -11.70 8.40
N VAL A 17 17.82 -12.47 7.30
CA VAL A 17 16.80 -12.44 6.25
C VAL A 17 15.45 -12.94 6.77
N LEU A 18 15.42 -14.00 7.57
CA LEU A 18 14.19 -14.52 8.19
C LEU A 18 13.59 -13.52 9.17
N PHE A 19 14.41 -12.90 10.01
CA PHE A 19 13.98 -11.86 10.93
C PHE A 19 13.39 -10.66 10.18
N TRP A 20 14.07 -10.20 9.13
CA TRP A 20 13.58 -9.10 8.30
C TRP A 20 12.27 -9.46 7.59
N CYS A 21 12.19 -10.69 7.05
CA CYS A 21 10.99 -11.22 6.42
C CYS A 21 9.80 -11.23 7.40
N PHE A 22 10.02 -11.65 8.64
CA PHE A 22 8.99 -11.64 9.69
C PHE A 22 8.46 -10.22 9.95
N ILE A 23 9.34 -9.23 10.10
CA ILE A 23 8.94 -7.83 10.32
C ILE A 23 8.07 -7.32 9.15
N VAL A 24 8.47 -7.61 7.91
CA VAL A 24 7.75 -7.16 6.72
C VAL A 24 6.41 -7.88 6.55
N LEU A 25 6.34 -9.18 6.85
CA LEU A 25 5.13 -9.98 6.69
C LEU A 25 4.12 -9.80 7.82
N PHE A 26 4.57 -9.38 9.01
CA PHE A 26 3.69 -9.26 10.17
C PHE A 26 2.45 -8.35 9.92
N PRO A 27 2.56 -7.14 9.33
CA PRO A 27 1.39 -6.33 9.01
C PRO A 27 0.42 -6.99 8.02
N PHE A 28 0.93 -7.74 7.03
CA PHE A 28 0.09 -8.45 6.08
C PHE A 28 -0.63 -9.64 6.72
N TYR A 29 0.06 -10.36 7.59
CA TYR A 29 -0.55 -11.39 8.43
C TYR A 29 -1.65 -10.81 9.32
N TRP A 30 -1.38 -9.67 9.95
CA TRP A 30 -2.36 -8.97 10.77
C TRP A 30 -3.58 -8.53 9.96
N LEU A 31 -3.38 -7.99 8.76
CA LEU A 31 -4.45 -7.60 7.84
C LEU A 31 -5.31 -8.80 7.44
N LEU A 32 -4.67 -9.91 7.08
CA LEU A 32 -5.36 -11.15 6.69
C LEU A 32 -6.22 -11.69 7.84
N THR A 33 -5.64 -11.84 9.04
CA THR A 33 -6.38 -12.33 10.21
C THR A 33 -7.50 -11.38 10.62
N THR A 34 -7.34 -10.07 10.42
CA THR A 34 -8.38 -9.09 10.73
C THR A 34 -9.55 -9.15 9.73
N SER A 35 -9.29 -9.48 8.47
CA SER A 35 -10.36 -9.62 7.47
C SER A 35 -11.35 -10.76 7.76
N ILE A 36 -10.93 -11.74 8.56
CA ILE A 36 -11.74 -12.90 8.97
C ILE A 36 -12.21 -12.81 10.43
N LYS A 37 -11.88 -11.74 11.17
CA LYS A 37 -12.36 -11.52 12.54
C LYS A 37 -13.75 -10.89 12.52
N THR A 38 -14.57 -11.19 13.52
CA THR A 38 -15.81 -10.46 13.78
C THR A 38 -15.51 -9.06 14.33
N GLN A 39 -16.39 -8.08 14.09
CA GLN A 39 -16.24 -6.70 14.61
C GLN A 39 -15.97 -6.67 16.13
N ILE A 40 -16.64 -7.54 16.88
CA ILE A 40 -16.47 -7.67 18.34
C ILE A 40 -15.07 -8.19 18.70
N SER A 41 -14.51 -9.11 17.92
CA SER A 41 -13.19 -9.69 18.16
C SER A 41 -12.05 -8.72 17.84
N VAL A 42 -12.27 -7.77 16.91
CA VAL A 42 -11.28 -6.71 16.58
C VAL A 42 -11.20 -5.67 17.70
N SER A 43 -12.34 -5.28 18.28
CA SER A 43 -12.39 -4.23 19.31
C SER A 43 -11.89 -4.67 20.69
N ARG A 44 -11.79 -5.98 20.95
CA ARG A 44 -11.40 -6.54 22.27
C ARG A 44 -9.89 -6.69 22.49
N GLY A 45 -9.05 -6.17 21.59
CA GLY A 45 -7.59 -6.19 21.72
C GLY A 45 -6.90 -7.15 20.76
N PRO A 46 -5.55 -7.24 20.82
CA PRO A 46 -4.78 -7.90 19.79
C PRO A 46 -4.80 -9.42 19.96
N LYS A 47 -5.54 -10.09 19.07
CA LYS A 47 -5.63 -11.54 18.99
C LYS A 47 -5.00 -12.04 17.69
N TYR A 48 -4.19 -13.08 17.74
CA TYR A 48 -3.31 -13.43 16.61
C TYR A 48 -3.76 -14.71 15.92
N LEU A 49 -4.11 -15.75 16.68
CA LEU A 49 -4.32 -17.08 16.11
C LEU A 49 -5.81 -17.41 15.89
N PRO A 50 -6.20 -17.96 14.72
CA PRO A 50 -7.54 -18.47 14.53
C PRO A 50 -7.73 -19.78 15.32
N SER A 51 -8.85 -19.92 16.04
CA SER A 51 -9.23 -21.14 16.74
C SER A 51 -10.41 -21.82 16.02
N PHE A 52 -10.31 -23.14 15.76
CA PHE A 52 -11.27 -23.88 14.91
C PHE A 52 -12.21 -24.85 15.66
N GLU A 53 -12.10 -25.00 16.99
CA GLU A 53 -12.96 -25.83 17.86
C GLU A 53 -13.05 -25.13 19.24
N VAL A 54 -14.15 -25.06 20.00
CA VAL A 54 -15.36 -25.90 20.12
C VAL A 54 -16.60 -25.13 20.66
N PRO A 55 -17.81 -25.73 20.58
CA PRO A 55 -19.10 -25.19 21.05
C PRO A 55 -19.16 -24.98 22.56
N PHE A 56 -19.99 -24.03 22.97
CA PHE A 56 -20.51 -23.77 24.33
C PHE A 56 -20.21 -24.89 25.34
N ILE A 57 -19.14 -24.75 26.13
CA ILE A 57 -19.12 -25.43 27.43
C ILE A 57 -19.89 -24.47 28.33
N THR A 58 -21.11 -24.82 28.69
CA THR A 58 -21.75 -24.18 29.84
C THR A 58 -21.05 -24.74 31.07
N ILE A 59 -20.37 -23.90 31.85
CA ILE A 59 -20.10 -24.31 33.23
C ILE A 59 -21.24 -23.82 34.09
N ILE A 60 -21.46 -24.51 35.19
CA ILE A 60 -22.49 -24.20 36.15
C ILE A 60 -21.88 -23.17 37.10
N ASP A 61 -22.52 -22.00 37.26
CA ASP A 61 -22.14 -21.01 38.29
C ASP A 61 -22.31 -21.62 39.69
N GLU A 62 -21.75 -21.00 40.74
CA GLU A 62 -22.02 -21.39 42.14
C GLU A 62 -23.53 -21.43 42.46
N ASP A 63 -24.32 -20.64 41.72
CA ASP A 63 -25.79 -20.57 41.80
C ASP A 63 -26.53 -21.65 41.00
N GLY A 64 -25.84 -22.61 40.37
CA GLY A 64 -26.48 -23.69 39.60
C GLY A 64 -26.92 -23.30 38.19
N ASN A 65 -26.61 -22.08 37.73
CA ASN A 65 -27.01 -21.58 36.41
C ASN A 65 -26.00 -22.00 35.33
N GLU A 66 -26.48 -22.44 34.17
CA GLU A 66 -25.65 -22.66 33.00
C GLU A 66 -25.16 -21.32 32.43
N VAL A 67 -23.92 -20.97 32.73
CA VAL A 67 -23.26 -19.79 32.16
C VAL A 67 -22.41 -20.23 30.96
N PRO A 68 -22.47 -19.58 29.80
CA PRO A 68 -21.64 -19.94 28.65
C PRO A 68 -20.16 -19.58 28.88
N TYR A 69 -19.26 -20.55 28.85
CA TYR A 69 -17.81 -20.31 28.98
C TYR A 69 -17.16 -20.48 27.63
N THR A 70 -16.59 -19.38 27.16
CA THR A 70 -15.68 -19.40 26.03
C THR A 70 -14.32 -19.84 26.55
N THR A 71 -13.83 -21.00 26.11
CA THR A 71 -12.42 -21.36 26.21
C THR A 71 -11.57 -20.20 25.64
N PRO A 72 -10.33 -19.96 26.10
CA PRO A 72 -9.47 -18.91 25.55
C PRO A 72 -8.99 -19.23 24.12
N GLY A 73 -9.90 -19.36 23.16
CA GLY A 73 -9.62 -19.21 21.75
C GLY A 73 -9.52 -17.72 21.43
N ASP A 74 -8.49 -17.36 20.65
CA ASP A 74 -8.25 -15.96 20.30
C ASP A 74 -9.46 -15.42 19.51
N PHE A 75 -9.77 -15.90 18.32
CA PHE A 75 -10.98 -15.47 17.62
C PHE A 75 -11.58 -16.56 16.73
N ILE A 76 -12.90 -16.47 16.51
CA ILE A 76 -13.64 -17.37 15.61
C ILE A 76 -13.55 -16.80 14.19
N PRO A 77 -12.90 -17.49 13.24
CA PRO A 77 -12.80 -17.03 11.87
C PRO A 77 -14.19 -17.02 11.20
N THR A 78 -14.54 -15.90 10.58
CA THR A 78 -15.86 -15.65 10.00
C THR A 78 -15.70 -15.12 8.57
N GLY A 79 -16.46 -15.70 7.63
CA GLY A 79 -16.50 -15.27 6.23
C GLY A 79 -17.48 -14.12 5.92
N GLN A 80 -18.19 -13.62 6.93
CA GLN A 80 -19.28 -12.65 6.77
C GLN A 80 -18.84 -11.39 6.02
N HIS A 81 -17.70 -10.80 6.37
CA HIS A 81 -17.19 -9.59 5.69
C HIS A 81 -16.93 -9.81 4.21
N TRP A 82 -16.44 -10.99 3.83
CA TRP A 82 -16.24 -11.35 2.43
C TRP A 82 -17.58 -11.58 1.71
N GLN A 83 -18.54 -12.25 2.37
CA GLN A 83 -19.88 -12.43 1.81
C GLN A 83 -20.59 -11.08 1.61
N ASP A 84 -20.54 -10.19 2.59
CA ASP A 84 -21.12 -8.83 2.52
C ASP A 84 -20.48 -8.03 1.38
N LEU A 85 -19.16 -8.10 1.22
CA LEU A 85 -18.42 -7.43 0.15
C LEU A 85 -18.84 -7.89 -1.26
N PHE A 86 -19.18 -9.17 -1.43
CA PHE A 86 -19.60 -9.72 -2.72
C PHE A 86 -21.11 -9.73 -2.96
N THR A 87 -21.93 -9.48 -1.94
CA THR A 87 -23.39 -9.49 -2.04
C THR A 87 -23.98 -8.09 -1.87
N ARG A 88 -23.73 -7.47 -0.72
CA ARG A 88 -24.30 -6.17 -0.33
C ARG A 88 -23.57 -5.00 -0.95
N ASP A 89 -22.24 -5.00 -0.89
CA ASP A 89 -21.41 -3.84 -1.26
C ASP A 89 -20.70 -4.00 -2.62
N ARG A 90 -21.10 -5.03 -3.39
CA ARG A 90 -20.43 -5.44 -4.64
C ARG A 90 -20.26 -4.29 -5.63
N ASP A 91 -21.33 -3.56 -5.91
CA ASP A 91 -21.31 -2.54 -6.95
C ASP A 91 -20.44 -1.35 -6.57
N GLU A 92 -20.42 -0.98 -5.29
CA GLU A 92 -19.53 0.03 -4.77
C GLU A 92 -18.08 -0.41 -4.86
N VAL A 93 -17.76 -1.62 -4.39
CA VAL A 93 -16.40 -2.19 -4.43
C VAL A 93 -15.88 -2.24 -5.86
N VAL A 94 -16.69 -2.76 -6.80
CA VAL A 94 -16.33 -2.83 -8.21
C VAL A 94 -16.13 -1.44 -8.80
N ARG A 95 -16.96 -0.45 -8.43
CA ARG A 95 -16.79 0.94 -8.89
C ARG A 95 -15.49 1.56 -8.38
N HIS A 96 -15.18 1.45 -7.09
CA HIS A 96 -13.93 1.97 -6.52
C HIS A 96 -12.70 1.29 -7.10
N PHE A 97 -12.76 -0.04 -7.28
CA PHE A 97 -11.70 -0.81 -7.91
C PHE A 97 -11.47 -0.38 -9.36
N ARG A 98 -12.55 -0.25 -10.16
CA ARG A 98 -12.47 0.22 -11.54
C ARG A 98 -11.90 1.64 -11.65
N ASN A 99 -12.35 2.56 -10.79
CA ASN A 99 -11.84 3.93 -10.77
C ASN A 99 -10.33 3.96 -10.47
N SER A 100 -9.90 3.19 -9.47
CA SER A 100 -8.50 3.07 -9.10
C SER A 100 -7.67 2.42 -10.21
N LEU A 101 -8.19 1.37 -10.85
CA LEU A 101 -7.53 0.68 -11.94
C LEU A 101 -7.33 1.59 -13.16
N ILE A 102 -8.37 2.34 -13.55
CA ILE A 102 -8.30 3.31 -14.65
C ILE A 102 -7.27 4.40 -14.33
N ALA A 103 -7.31 4.95 -13.12
CA ALA A 103 -6.40 6.03 -12.72
C ALA A 103 -4.93 5.56 -12.63
N ALA A 104 -4.69 4.40 -12.03
CA ALA A 104 -3.35 3.84 -11.88
C ALA A 104 -2.74 3.42 -13.23
N SER A 105 -3.51 2.72 -14.07
CA SER A 105 -3.03 2.32 -15.40
C SER A 105 -2.81 3.53 -16.31
N GLY A 106 -3.77 4.46 -16.37
CA GLY A 106 -3.65 5.67 -17.19
C GLY A 106 -2.46 6.54 -16.80
N SER A 107 -2.25 6.77 -15.50
CA SER A 107 -1.11 7.55 -15.02
C SER A 107 0.23 6.84 -15.23
N THR A 108 0.28 5.51 -15.07
CA THR A 108 1.51 4.73 -15.33
C THR A 108 1.90 4.79 -16.80
N ILE A 109 0.95 4.60 -17.71
CA ILE A 109 1.21 4.66 -19.16
C ILE A 109 1.73 6.06 -19.55
N LEU A 110 1.07 7.12 -19.10
CA LEU A 110 1.50 8.49 -19.39
C LEU A 110 2.87 8.81 -18.77
N ALA A 111 3.11 8.40 -17.53
CA ALA A 111 4.39 8.61 -16.87
C ALA A 111 5.53 7.88 -17.58
N LEU A 112 5.30 6.65 -18.05
CA LEU A 112 6.30 5.90 -18.82
C LEU A 112 6.58 6.54 -20.17
N ILE A 113 5.56 7.00 -20.89
CA ILE A 113 5.75 7.67 -22.19
C ILE A 113 6.57 8.95 -22.00
N ILE A 114 6.12 9.85 -21.12
CA ILE A 114 6.79 11.15 -20.93
C ILE A 114 8.17 10.96 -20.27
N GLY A 115 8.24 10.10 -19.26
CA GLY A 115 9.46 9.80 -18.52
C GLY A 115 10.53 9.16 -19.40
N SER A 116 10.17 8.16 -20.20
CA SER A 116 11.12 7.53 -21.13
C SER A 116 11.64 8.49 -22.20
N MET A 117 10.77 9.37 -22.74
CA MET A 117 11.21 10.39 -23.71
C MET A 117 12.18 11.38 -23.07
N ALA A 118 11.89 11.86 -21.86
CA ALA A 118 12.76 12.77 -21.12
C ALA A 118 14.08 12.11 -20.70
N GLY A 119 14.03 10.89 -20.16
CA GLY A 119 15.21 10.11 -19.77
C GLY A 119 16.08 9.72 -20.97
N TYR A 120 15.47 9.39 -22.12
CA TYR A 120 16.21 9.19 -23.35
C TYR A 120 16.92 10.47 -23.81
N GLY A 121 16.22 11.62 -23.73
CA GLY A 121 16.81 12.92 -24.01
C GLY A 121 18.06 13.19 -23.17
N LEU A 122 17.93 13.03 -21.85
CA LEU A 122 19.00 13.25 -20.87
C LEU A 122 20.16 12.26 -20.96
N SER A 123 19.90 11.02 -21.37
CA SER A 123 20.95 10.01 -21.51
C SER A 123 21.72 10.11 -22.83
N ARG A 124 21.07 10.57 -23.92
CA ARG A 124 21.69 10.58 -25.24
C ARG A 124 22.29 11.93 -25.65
N PHE A 125 21.65 13.03 -25.28
CA PHE A 125 22.09 14.37 -25.66
C PHE A 125 22.82 15.05 -24.52
N LYS A 126 23.84 15.86 -24.85
CA LYS A 126 24.54 16.68 -23.86
C LYS A 126 23.90 18.06 -23.85
N TYR A 127 23.19 18.37 -22.77
CA TYR A 127 22.65 19.69 -22.49
C TYR A 127 23.68 20.46 -21.68
N TYR A 128 24.02 21.66 -22.15
CA TYR A 128 24.89 22.58 -21.42
C TYR A 128 24.39 24.00 -21.63
N CYS A 129 23.81 24.60 -20.58
CA CYS A 129 23.44 26.00 -20.58
C CYS A 129 24.39 26.78 -19.66
N GLY A 130 25.46 27.32 -20.24
CA GLY A 130 26.54 27.99 -19.51
C GLY A 130 26.14 29.25 -18.73
N ARG A 131 24.99 29.87 -19.04
CA ARG A 131 24.47 31.04 -18.30
C ARG A 131 23.78 30.67 -16.99
N LEU A 132 23.20 29.47 -16.92
CA LEU A 132 22.42 29.00 -15.77
C LEU A 132 23.13 27.87 -15.00
N GLY A 133 24.21 27.30 -15.53
CA GLY A 133 24.91 26.15 -14.92
C GLY A 133 24.17 24.82 -15.07
N TRP A 134 23.23 24.73 -16.02
CA TRP A 134 22.44 23.51 -16.24
C TRP A 134 23.23 22.56 -17.13
N ASP A 135 23.68 21.44 -16.55
CA ASP A 135 24.14 20.25 -17.23
C ASP A 135 23.11 19.11 -17.03
N ASN A 136 23.34 17.96 -17.66
CA ASN A 136 22.43 16.82 -17.56
C ASN A 136 22.25 16.35 -16.11
N GLU A 137 23.31 16.41 -15.29
CA GLU A 137 23.29 15.96 -13.91
C GLU A 137 22.45 16.90 -13.03
N ASN A 138 22.60 18.21 -13.17
CA ASN A 138 21.79 19.20 -12.47
C ASN A 138 20.32 19.15 -12.90
N ILE A 139 20.03 18.88 -14.18
CA ILE A 139 18.65 18.67 -14.65
C ILE A 139 18.03 17.44 -13.97
N ALA A 140 18.70 16.30 -14.03
CA ALA A 140 18.21 15.06 -13.42
C ALA A 140 18.05 15.21 -11.90
N PHE A 141 19.02 15.84 -11.25
CA PHE A 141 18.97 16.14 -9.82
C PHE A 141 17.79 17.06 -9.47
N TRP A 142 17.55 18.10 -10.26
CA TRP A 142 16.40 19.00 -10.07
C TRP A 142 15.07 18.25 -10.20
N ILE A 143 14.93 17.38 -11.21
CA ILE A 143 13.74 16.54 -11.40
C ILE A 143 13.49 15.69 -10.15
N ILE A 144 14.49 14.93 -9.68
CA ILE A 144 14.39 14.05 -8.51
C ILE A 144 14.11 14.85 -7.23
N SER A 145 14.67 16.04 -7.10
CA SER A 145 14.53 16.90 -5.91
C SER A 145 13.08 17.27 -5.60
N ASN A 146 12.21 17.33 -6.61
CA ASN A 146 10.77 17.58 -6.41
C ASN A 146 10.09 16.51 -5.51
N ARG A 147 10.70 15.34 -5.32
CA ARG A 147 10.18 14.27 -4.46
C ARG A 147 10.46 14.45 -2.97
N PHE A 148 11.40 15.33 -2.63
CA PHE A 148 11.67 15.66 -1.23
C PHE A 148 10.63 16.61 -0.65
N LEU A 149 9.90 17.33 -1.52
CA LEU A 149 8.84 18.23 -1.11
C LEU A 149 7.64 17.43 -0.59
N PRO A 150 7.10 17.74 0.60
CA PRO A 150 5.89 17.11 1.10
C PRO A 150 4.73 17.32 0.12
N PRO A 151 4.06 16.26 -0.36
CA PRO A 151 2.92 16.38 -1.28
C PRO A 151 1.78 17.27 -0.75
N ALA A 152 1.63 17.32 0.58
CA ALA A 152 0.64 18.16 1.26
C ALA A 152 0.74 19.65 0.89
N LEU A 153 1.94 20.17 0.59
CA LEU A 153 2.15 21.56 0.21
C LEU A 153 1.43 21.94 -1.09
N PHE A 154 1.21 20.96 -1.96
CA PHE A 154 0.63 21.16 -3.28
C PHE A 154 -0.90 21.03 -3.30
N VAL A 155 -1.55 20.56 -2.22
CA VAL A 155 -2.98 20.25 -2.22
C VAL A 155 -3.85 21.47 -2.52
N VAL A 156 -3.64 22.59 -1.81
CA VAL A 156 -4.42 23.82 -2.00
C VAL A 156 -4.25 24.42 -3.40
N PRO A 157 -3.02 24.66 -3.91
CA PRO A 157 -2.86 25.22 -5.24
C PRO A 157 -3.39 24.29 -6.33
N PHE A 158 -3.23 22.97 -6.20
CA PHE A 158 -3.82 22.02 -7.15
C PHE A 158 -5.34 22.07 -7.15
N LEU A 159 -5.98 22.12 -5.97
CA LEU A 159 -7.43 22.21 -5.86
C LEU A 159 -7.97 23.45 -6.59
N LEU A 160 -7.30 24.60 -6.44
CA LEU A 160 -7.69 25.83 -7.13
C LEU A 160 -7.54 25.73 -8.65
N ILE A 161 -6.44 25.15 -9.13
CA ILE A 161 -6.22 24.92 -10.57
C ILE A 161 -7.26 23.96 -11.14
N TYR A 162 -7.49 22.84 -10.45
CA TYR A 162 -8.43 21.80 -10.88
C TYR A 162 -9.87 22.29 -10.85
N SER A 163 -10.22 23.12 -9.86
CA SER A 163 -11.53 23.79 -9.79
C SER A 163 -11.75 24.67 -11.02
N ARG A 164 -10.78 25.50 -11.39
CA ARG A 164 -10.86 26.38 -12.56
C ARG A 164 -10.91 25.63 -13.88
N LEU A 165 -10.23 24.49 -13.97
CA LEU A 165 -10.20 23.64 -15.16
C LEU A 165 -11.39 22.67 -15.25
N GLY A 166 -12.25 22.60 -14.23
CA GLY A 166 -13.35 21.63 -14.18
C GLY A 166 -12.88 20.17 -14.07
N LEU A 167 -11.68 19.94 -13.52
CA LEU A 167 -11.07 18.61 -13.38
C LEU A 167 -11.36 17.95 -12.03
N ILE A 168 -12.08 18.64 -11.13
CA ILE A 168 -12.49 18.08 -9.83
C ILE A 168 -13.41 16.87 -10.06
N ASP A 169 -13.19 15.81 -9.28
CA ASP A 169 -13.95 14.54 -9.33
C ASP A 169 -13.96 13.83 -10.69
N THR A 170 -12.93 14.07 -11.52
CA THR A 170 -12.75 13.40 -12.82
C THR A 170 -11.59 12.39 -12.81
N HIS A 171 -11.71 11.30 -13.58
CA HIS A 171 -10.61 10.36 -13.79
C HIS A 171 -9.41 11.02 -14.48
N SER A 172 -9.66 11.92 -15.44
CA SER A 172 -8.61 12.65 -16.15
C SER A 172 -7.79 13.54 -15.21
N GLY A 173 -8.46 14.27 -14.30
CA GLY A 173 -7.79 15.02 -13.25
C GLY A 173 -6.89 14.12 -12.40
N LEU A 174 -7.42 13.00 -11.92
CA LEU A 174 -6.65 12.07 -11.08
C LEU A 174 -5.44 11.50 -11.82
N ILE A 175 -5.60 11.13 -13.09
CA ILE A 175 -4.52 10.62 -13.96
C ILE A 175 -3.42 11.66 -14.12
N ILE A 176 -3.76 12.92 -14.39
CA ILE A 176 -2.78 14.02 -14.58
C ILE A 176 -2.02 14.26 -13.27
N ALA A 177 -2.73 14.34 -12.14
CA ALA A 177 -2.11 14.53 -10.83
C ALA A 177 -1.11 13.41 -10.52
N TYR A 178 -1.54 12.15 -10.64
CA TYR A 178 -0.67 10.99 -10.40
C TYR A 178 0.51 10.93 -11.35
N THR A 179 0.32 11.27 -12.62
CA THR A 179 1.42 11.35 -13.59
C THR A 179 2.44 12.37 -13.14
N MET A 180 2.03 13.59 -12.77
CA MET A 180 2.92 14.67 -12.36
C MET A 180 3.77 14.31 -11.13
N PHE A 181 3.17 13.67 -10.11
CA PHE A 181 3.90 13.26 -8.92
C PHE A 181 4.83 12.05 -9.15
N ASN A 182 4.48 11.17 -10.08
CA ASN A 182 5.29 9.98 -10.40
C ASN A 182 6.34 10.24 -11.50
N LEU A 183 6.24 11.33 -12.25
CA LEU A 183 7.13 11.64 -13.38
C LEU A 183 8.61 11.65 -12.97
N PRO A 184 9.04 12.21 -11.82
CA PRO A 184 10.44 12.15 -11.41
C PRO A 184 11.01 10.76 -11.11
N PHE A 185 10.18 9.72 -10.98
CA PHE A 185 10.65 8.33 -10.91
C PHE A 185 10.85 7.70 -12.28
N ALA A 186 10.08 8.16 -13.27
CA ALA A 186 10.05 7.57 -14.61
C ALA A 186 11.16 8.12 -15.52
N VAL A 187 11.70 9.30 -15.19
CA VAL A 187 12.88 9.92 -15.82
C VAL A 187 14.15 9.39 -15.18
#